data_AF-A0A8T2R2M2-F1
#
_entry.id   AF-A0A8T2R2M2-F1
#
_cell.length_a   1.000
_cell.length_b   1.000
_cell.length_c   1.000
_cell.angle_alpha   90.00
_cell.angle_beta   90.00
_cell.angle_gamma   90.00
#
_symmetry.space_group_name_H-M   'P 1'
#
loop_
_entity.id
_entity.type
_entity.pdbx_description
1 polymer ?
#
loop_
_entity_poly.entity_id
_entity_poly.type
_entity_poly.pdbx_seq_one_letter_code
_entity_poly.pdbx_strand_id
1 'polypeptide(L)'
;MIIKHGKGNTMEYLSMHCTRIIICLFLFFFWFLIELFRYAVFSVLGMTVLMYMLILIVWILVAGTWILCGVYIMLNNVVGDTCVSMEEWVANPSAQTNLQDILPCVDINTTDRALEQAKIISNDTITGINGVITAVLNNGSQTQGLPLMCNPIQPNLNSPGCVDTGSASQKWLPYVCSNPGASQDCQLGGRLTPQLYSQLNTSVFVINGLNESIPFLLDLANCQFVRQVFTNIREQHCHPLRDYISWQFIGLALLSGGLMFSIWLWIIFNRRRRHRFFHHIQDHGQFIASGPTGHQPSPKAAP
;
A
#
# COMPACT_ATOMS: atom_id res chain seq x y z
N MET A 1 -5.40 19.31 23.93
CA MET A 1 -3.97 19.38 23.55
C MET A 1 -3.92 19.93 22.13
N ILE A 2 -3.49 21.19 21.98
CA ILE A 2 -3.52 21.94 20.71
C ILE A 2 -2.27 21.55 19.92
N ILE A 3 -2.43 20.78 18.84
CA ILE A 3 -1.32 20.45 17.95
C ILE A 3 -1.14 21.61 16.95
N LYS A 4 -0.24 22.51 17.32
CA LYS A 4 0.49 23.40 16.44
C LYS A 4 1.34 22.52 15.50
N HIS A 5 1.04 22.44 14.21
CA HIS A 5 2.02 22.08 13.17
C HIS A 5 1.50 22.53 11.80
N GLY A 6 1.66 23.82 11.49
CA GLY A 6 1.11 24.39 10.25
C GLY A 6 2.05 25.28 9.44
N LYS A 7 3.34 25.41 9.79
CA LYS A 7 4.25 26.34 9.06
C LYS A 7 5.72 25.94 8.96
N GLY A 8 6.18 24.90 9.67
CA GLY A 8 7.58 24.42 9.59
C GLY A 8 7.86 23.50 8.40
N ASN A 9 6.86 22.71 7.99
CA ASN A 9 7.09 21.62 7.06
C ASN A 9 7.31 22.10 5.62
N THR A 10 6.73 23.23 5.20
CA THR A 10 6.78 23.69 3.81
C THR A 10 8.19 24.13 3.37
N MET A 11 8.99 24.71 4.27
CA MET A 11 10.38 25.11 4.00
C MET A 11 11.35 23.93 3.98
N GLU A 12 11.17 22.94 4.88
CA GLU A 12 11.93 21.68 4.82
C GLU A 12 11.56 20.85 3.59
N TYR A 13 10.28 20.81 3.22
CA TYR A 13 9.82 20.16 1.98
C TYR A 13 10.47 20.81 0.76
N LEU A 14 10.43 22.14 0.65
CA LEU A 14 11.03 22.88 -0.47
C LEU A 14 12.56 22.69 -0.54
N SER A 15 13.24 22.65 0.60
CA SER A 15 14.69 22.38 0.71
C SER A 15 15.06 20.94 0.31
N MET A 16 14.27 19.96 0.74
CA MET A 16 14.45 18.55 0.38
C MET A 16 14.21 18.32 -1.11
N HIS A 17 13.22 19.00 -1.70
CA HIS A 17 12.95 18.96 -3.14
C HIS A 17 14.05 19.63 -3.96
N CYS A 18 14.53 20.80 -3.54
CA CYS A 18 15.63 21.49 -4.21
C CYS A 18 16.92 20.65 -4.18
N THR A 19 17.21 20.02 -3.04
CA THR A 19 18.37 19.13 -2.89
C THR A 19 18.28 17.90 -3.80
N ARG A 20 17.09 17.30 -3.94
CA ARG A 20 16.87 16.16 -4.85
C ARG A 20 17.06 16.54 -6.32
N ILE A 21 16.58 17.71 -6.73
CA ILE A 21 16.76 18.22 -8.10
C ILE A 21 18.24 18.43 -8.40
N ILE A 22 18.95 19.09 -7.47
CA ILE A 22 20.39 19.34 -7.58
C ILE A 22 21.14 18.00 -7.68
N ILE A 23 20.80 17.01 -6.86
CA ILE A 23 21.40 15.66 -6.92
C ILE A 23 21.11 15.00 -8.26
N CYS A 24 19.87 15.03 -8.77
CA CYS A 24 19.52 14.47 -10.08
C CYS A 24 20.30 15.15 -11.22
N LEU A 25 20.46 16.46 -11.18
CA LEU A 25 21.26 17.21 -12.16
C LEU A 25 22.75 16.84 -12.08
N PHE A 26 23.31 16.68 -10.88
CA PHE A 26 24.68 16.21 -10.70
C PHE A 26 24.85 14.78 -11.21
N LEU A 27 23.94 13.86 -10.86
CA LEU A 27 23.99 12.47 -11.34
C LEU A 27 23.89 12.40 -12.87
N PHE A 28 23.02 13.20 -13.47
CA PHE A 28 22.90 13.31 -14.92
C PHE A 28 24.19 13.85 -15.57
N PHE A 29 24.77 14.90 -14.99
CA PHE A 29 26.03 15.48 -15.46
C PHE A 29 27.20 14.48 -15.36
N PHE A 30 27.36 13.83 -14.21
CA PHE A 30 28.39 12.80 -14.01
C PHE A 30 28.21 11.62 -14.96
N TRP A 31 26.97 11.17 -15.16
CA TRP A 31 26.68 10.10 -16.10
C TRP A 31 26.98 10.49 -17.56
N PHE A 32 26.63 11.71 -17.96
CA PHE A 32 26.98 12.24 -19.28
C PHE A 32 28.50 12.32 -19.48
N LEU A 33 29.26 12.75 -18.46
CA LEU A 33 30.72 12.76 -18.49
C LEU A 33 31.31 11.35 -18.61
N ILE A 34 30.77 10.37 -17.88
CA ILE A 34 31.20 8.96 -17.95
C ILE A 34 30.96 8.39 -19.34
N GLU A 35 29.79 8.63 -19.92
CA GLU A 35 29.47 8.18 -21.28
C GLU A 35 30.40 8.83 -22.31
N LEU A 36 30.62 10.14 -22.24
CA LEU A 36 31.57 10.84 -23.12
C LEU A 36 33.00 10.29 -22.98
N PHE A 37 33.46 10.04 -21.76
CA PHE A 37 34.77 9.45 -21.50
C PHE A 37 34.87 8.05 -22.10
N ARG A 38 33.83 7.22 -21.93
CA ARG A 38 33.75 5.88 -22.51
C ARG A 38 33.86 5.96 -24.04
N TYR A 39 33.07 6.80 -24.71
CA TYR A 39 33.15 6.96 -26.17
C TYR A 39 34.50 7.48 -26.64
N ALA A 40 35.15 8.39 -25.90
CA ALA A 40 36.48 8.90 -26.24
C ALA A 40 37.56 7.81 -26.16
N VAL A 41 37.59 7.03 -25.08
CA VAL A 41 38.56 5.93 -24.89
C VAL A 41 38.38 4.86 -25.97
N PHE A 42 37.15 4.42 -26.22
CA PHE A 42 36.88 3.43 -27.26
C PHE A 42 37.22 3.96 -28.68
N SER A 43 37.07 5.27 -28.93
CA SER A 43 37.39 5.90 -30.23
C SER A 43 38.89 5.98 -30.50
N VAL A 44 39.70 6.04 -29.44
CA VAL A 44 41.17 6.00 -29.53
C VAL A 44 41.66 4.56 -29.71
N LEU A 45 41.03 3.59 -29.04
CA LEU A 45 41.41 2.17 -29.12
C LEU A 45 41.04 1.48 -30.45
N GLY A 46 40.24 2.13 -31.32
CA GLY A 46 39.94 1.62 -32.67
C GLY A 46 39.07 0.36 -32.72
N MET A 47 38.48 -0.05 -31.60
CA MET A 47 37.68 -1.28 -31.49
C MET A 47 36.24 -1.06 -31.99
N THR A 48 36.04 -1.20 -33.30
CA THR A 48 34.74 -0.94 -33.96
C THR A 48 33.63 -1.87 -33.46
N VAL A 49 33.90 -3.16 -33.23
CA VAL A 49 32.90 -4.15 -32.78
C VAL A 49 32.30 -3.80 -31.41
N LEU A 50 33.13 -3.41 -30.45
CA LEU A 50 32.68 -3.04 -29.11
C LEU A 50 31.83 -1.77 -29.13
N MET A 51 32.11 -0.82 -30.02
CA MET A 51 31.25 0.36 -30.20
C MET A 51 29.85 -0.01 -30.69
N TYR A 52 29.74 -0.90 -31.69
CA TYR A 52 28.44 -1.33 -32.20
C TYR A 52 27.61 -2.08 -31.14
N MET A 53 28.26 -2.93 -30.33
CA MET A 53 27.59 -3.61 -29.21
C MET A 53 27.10 -2.63 -28.13
N LEU A 54 27.90 -1.62 -27.78
CA LEU A 54 27.48 -0.58 -26.84
C LEU A 54 26.31 0.25 -27.36
N ILE A 55 26.31 0.60 -28.65
CA ILE A 55 25.20 1.31 -29.27
C ILE A 55 23.92 0.48 -29.18
N LEU A 56 23.96 -0.81 -29.50
CA LEU A 56 22.81 -1.70 -29.36
C LEU A 56 22.29 -1.76 -27.92
N ILE A 57 23.18 -1.88 -26.94
CA ILE A 57 22.81 -1.86 -25.51
C ILE A 57 22.13 -0.54 -25.13
N VAL A 58 22.66 0.60 -25.57
CA VAL A 58 22.05 1.91 -25.29
C VAL A 58 20.66 2.01 -25.92
N TRP A 59 20.46 1.55 -27.15
CA TRP A 59 19.14 1.53 -27.80
C TRP A 59 18.13 0.65 -27.06
N ILE A 60 18.55 -0.53 -26.56
CA ILE A 60 17.69 -1.40 -25.74
C ILE A 60 17.31 -0.69 -24.43
N LEU A 61 18.27 -0.05 -23.77
CA LEU A 61 18.02 0.71 -22.53
C LEU A 61 17.06 1.88 -22.78
N VAL A 62 17.20 2.60 -23.89
CA VAL A 62 16.25 3.66 -24.26
C VAL A 62 14.86 3.06 -24.50
N ALA A 63 14.73 2.00 -25.30
CA ALA A 63 13.42 1.39 -25.53
C ALA A 63 12.77 0.94 -24.20
N GLY A 64 13.55 0.34 -23.30
CA GLY A 64 13.10 -0.05 -21.97
C GLY A 64 12.62 1.13 -21.10
N THR A 65 13.36 2.24 -21.08
CA THR A 65 12.95 3.43 -20.30
C THR A 65 11.68 4.06 -20.84
N TRP A 66 11.46 4.07 -22.16
CA TRP A 66 10.20 4.54 -22.76
C TRP A 66 9.01 3.66 -22.39
N ILE A 67 9.18 2.34 -22.41
CA ILE A 67 8.12 1.40 -21.99
C ILE A 67 7.77 1.59 -20.51
N LEU A 68 8.79 1.64 -19.63
CA LEU A 68 8.61 1.88 -18.21
C LEU A 68 7.92 3.22 -17.94
N CYS A 69 8.30 4.26 -18.68
CA CYS A 69 7.66 5.57 -18.63
C CYS A 69 6.16 5.51 -18.99
N GLY A 70 5.80 4.80 -20.08
CA GLY A 70 4.41 4.61 -20.48
C GLY A 70 3.58 3.87 -19.43
N VAL A 71 4.09 2.77 -18.88
CA VAL A 71 3.44 2.01 -17.79
C VAL A 71 3.24 2.89 -16.57
N TYR A 72 4.24 3.70 -16.23
CA TYR A 72 4.19 4.59 -15.07
C TYR A 72 3.14 5.69 -15.20
N ILE A 73 2.99 6.29 -16.38
CA ILE A 73 1.94 7.28 -16.67
C ILE A 73 0.56 6.63 -16.50
N MET A 74 0.37 5.42 -17.03
CA MET A 74 -0.89 4.69 -16.86
C MET A 74 -1.21 4.46 -15.39
N LEU A 75 -0.24 3.97 -14.61
CA LEU A 75 -0.42 3.75 -13.17
C LEU A 75 -0.75 5.04 -12.43
N ASN A 76 -0.11 6.17 -12.76
CA ASN A 76 -0.41 7.44 -12.12
C ASN A 76 -1.85 7.91 -12.39
N ASN A 77 -2.34 7.72 -13.61
CA ASN A 77 -3.74 8.05 -13.94
C ASN A 77 -4.71 7.12 -13.21
N VAL A 78 -4.44 5.81 -13.21
CA VAL A 78 -5.28 4.83 -12.48
C VAL A 78 -5.33 5.14 -10.98
N VAL A 79 -4.19 5.45 -10.37
CA VAL A 79 -4.15 5.81 -8.95
C VAL A 79 -4.85 7.15 -8.72
N GLY A 80 -4.66 8.14 -9.59
CA GLY A 80 -5.38 9.42 -9.53
C GLY A 80 -6.90 9.24 -9.57
N ASP A 81 -7.40 8.48 -10.53
CA ASP A 81 -8.83 8.17 -10.69
C ASP A 81 -9.36 7.40 -9.47
N THR A 82 -8.56 6.47 -8.94
CA THR A 82 -8.89 5.73 -7.71
C THR A 82 -8.98 6.67 -6.51
N CYS A 83 -8.05 7.62 -6.37
CA CYS A 83 -8.04 8.60 -5.28
C CYS A 83 -9.26 9.54 -5.32
N VAL A 84 -9.66 10.01 -6.50
CA VAL A 84 -10.89 10.81 -6.68
C VAL A 84 -12.12 9.99 -6.34
N SER A 85 -12.18 8.74 -6.82
CA SER A 85 -13.29 7.82 -6.51
C SER A 85 -13.41 7.54 -5.01
N MET A 86 -12.28 7.39 -4.30
CA MET A 86 -12.25 7.24 -2.84
C MET A 86 -12.74 8.51 -2.13
N GLU A 87 -12.41 9.70 -2.63
CA GLU A 87 -12.87 10.97 -2.06
C GLU A 87 -14.40 11.13 -2.16
N GLU A 88 -14.95 10.87 -3.35
CA GLU A 88 -16.40 10.93 -3.58
C GLU A 88 -17.15 9.94 -2.69
N TRP A 89 -16.62 8.72 -2.53
CA TRP A 89 -17.20 7.71 -1.67
C TRP A 89 -17.15 8.08 -0.18
N VAL A 90 -16.02 8.64 0.30
CA VAL A 90 -15.90 9.10 1.71
C VAL A 90 -16.85 10.26 2.00
N ALA A 91 -17.14 11.11 1.02
CA ALA A 91 -18.08 12.22 1.15
C ALA A 91 -19.53 11.73 1.20
N ASN A 92 -19.92 10.80 0.31
CA ASN A 92 -21.29 10.31 0.18
C ASN A 92 -21.34 8.77 0.06
N PRO A 93 -21.21 8.01 1.17
CA PRO A 93 -21.20 6.54 1.14
C PRO A 93 -22.55 5.92 0.74
N SER A 94 -23.64 6.68 0.82
CA SER A 94 -25.02 6.24 0.55
C SER A 94 -25.56 6.65 -0.82
N ALA A 95 -24.78 7.40 -1.62
CA ALA A 95 -25.15 7.69 -3.00
C ALA A 95 -24.84 6.45 -3.85
N GLN A 96 -25.79 6.06 -4.70
CA GLN A 96 -25.74 4.90 -5.60
C GLN A 96 -24.41 4.80 -6.35
N THR A 97 -23.46 4.09 -5.76
CA THR A 97 -22.14 3.83 -6.34
C THR A 97 -22.00 2.33 -6.50
N ASN A 98 -21.25 1.90 -7.51
CA ASN A 98 -20.98 0.50 -7.83
C ASN A 98 -20.33 -0.27 -6.66
N LEU A 99 -19.83 0.45 -5.65
CA LEU A 99 -19.22 -0.10 -4.44
C LEU A 99 -20.25 -0.44 -3.34
N GLN A 100 -21.47 0.11 -3.41
CA GLN A 100 -22.56 -0.14 -2.46
C GLN A 100 -23.09 -1.58 -2.53
N ASP A 101 -22.98 -2.23 -3.71
CA ASP A 101 -23.35 -3.65 -3.90
C ASP A 101 -22.36 -4.62 -3.25
N ILE A 102 -21.14 -4.17 -2.93
CA ILE A 102 -20.08 -5.00 -2.33
C ILE A 102 -19.96 -4.73 -0.82
N LEU A 103 -20.20 -3.49 -0.38
CA LEU A 103 -20.27 -3.10 1.03
C LEU A 103 -21.50 -2.20 1.28
N PRO A 104 -22.67 -2.78 1.63
CA PRO A 104 -23.84 -1.99 1.99
C PRO A 104 -23.61 -1.32 3.34
N CYS A 105 -23.27 -0.03 3.30
CA CYS A 105 -23.15 0.79 4.50
C CYS A 105 -24.54 1.10 5.05
N VAL A 106 -24.75 0.76 6.31
CA VAL A 106 -25.94 1.13 7.08
C VAL A 106 -25.65 2.45 7.81
N ASP A 107 -26.66 3.32 7.93
CA ASP A 107 -26.52 4.59 8.67
C ASP A 107 -26.26 4.31 10.17
N ILE A 108 -25.41 5.14 10.78
CA ILE A 108 -25.03 5.03 12.19
C ILE A 108 -26.26 4.91 13.10
N ASN A 109 -27.31 5.68 12.85
CA ASN A 109 -28.53 5.63 13.65
C ASN A 109 -29.27 4.29 13.55
N THR A 110 -29.22 3.65 12.39
CA THR A 110 -29.88 2.35 12.16
C THR A 110 -29.09 1.23 12.82
N THR A 111 -27.77 1.30 12.75
CA THR A 111 -26.87 0.36 13.39
C THR A 111 -26.89 0.49 14.91
N ASP A 112 -27.01 1.71 15.45
CA ASP A 112 -27.22 1.95 16.88
C ASP A 112 -28.56 1.36 17.37
N ARG A 113 -29.62 1.48 16.56
CA ARG A 113 -30.90 0.81 16.85
C ARG A 113 -30.77 -0.71 16.84
N ALA A 114 -30.01 -1.27 15.89
CA ALA A 114 -29.75 -2.71 15.84
C ALA A 114 -28.93 -3.18 17.05
N LEU A 115 -27.96 -2.37 17.51
CA LEU A 115 -27.21 -2.63 18.75
C LEU A 115 -28.14 -2.63 19.97
N GLU A 116 -29.03 -1.63 20.06
CA GLU A 116 -30.00 -1.54 21.14
C GLU A 116 -30.91 -2.76 21.17
N GLN A 117 -31.42 -3.19 20.01
CA GLN A 117 -32.21 -4.41 19.89
C GLN A 117 -31.42 -5.67 20.29
N ALA A 118 -30.16 -5.79 19.87
CA ALA A 118 -29.30 -6.91 20.25
C ALA A 118 -29.06 -6.97 21.76
N LYS A 119 -28.86 -5.80 22.40
CA LYS A 119 -28.74 -5.69 23.86
C LYS A 119 -30.02 -6.16 24.57
N ILE A 120 -31.19 -5.76 24.07
CA ILE A 120 -32.49 -6.17 24.65
C ILE A 120 -32.64 -7.69 24.59
N ILE A 121 -32.36 -8.32 23.44
CA ILE A 121 -32.43 -9.78 23.28
C ILE A 121 -31.44 -10.50 24.21
N SER A 122 -30.21 -9.97 24.34
CA SER A 122 -29.23 -10.52 25.28
C SER A 122 -29.72 -10.41 26.73
N ASN A 123 -30.32 -9.29 27.09
CA ASN A 123 -30.90 -9.09 28.42
C ASN A 123 -32.03 -10.10 28.70
N ASP A 124 -32.95 -10.30 27.76
CA ASP A 124 -34.07 -11.22 27.92
C ASP A 124 -33.58 -12.66 28.08
N THR A 125 -32.55 -13.03 27.32
CA THR A 125 -31.91 -14.35 27.41
C THR A 125 -31.25 -14.57 28.78
N ILE A 126 -30.48 -13.58 29.27
CA ILE A 126 -29.86 -13.63 30.60
C ILE A 126 -30.92 -13.69 31.70
N THR A 127 -32.01 -12.94 31.55
CA THR A 127 -33.15 -12.97 32.46
C THR A 127 -33.81 -14.35 32.50
N GLY A 128 -33.96 -15.01 31.34
CA GLY A 128 -34.44 -16.38 31.25
C GLY A 128 -33.54 -17.38 31.98
N ILE A 129 -32.22 -17.30 31.76
CA ILE A 129 -31.25 -18.19 32.43
C ILE A 129 -31.25 -17.95 33.94
N ASN A 130 -31.26 -16.69 34.38
CA ASN A 130 -31.36 -16.34 35.79
C ASN A 130 -32.68 -16.87 36.41
N GLY A 131 -33.78 -16.82 35.67
CA GLY A 131 -35.07 -17.39 36.09
C GLY A 131 -34.98 -18.90 36.33
N VAL A 132 -34.32 -19.64 35.44
CA VAL A 132 -34.07 -21.08 35.62
C VAL A 132 -33.18 -21.34 36.83
N ILE A 133 -32.10 -20.56 37.01
CA ILE A 133 -31.20 -20.70 38.16
C ILE A 133 -31.96 -20.44 39.47
N THR A 134 -32.75 -19.36 39.55
CA THR A 134 -33.51 -19.05 40.76
C THR A 134 -34.60 -20.08 41.05
N ALA A 135 -35.37 -20.51 40.05
CA ALA A 135 -36.50 -21.40 40.23
C ALA A 135 -36.08 -22.87 40.47
N VAL A 136 -35.07 -23.36 39.75
CA VAL A 136 -34.68 -24.77 39.76
C VAL A 136 -33.54 -25.04 40.73
N LEU A 137 -32.56 -24.13 40.82
CA LEU A 137 -31.34 -24.37 41.60
C LEU A 137 -31.40 -23.73 42.96
N ASN A 138 -31.84 -22.47 43.07
CA ASN A 138 -31.79 -21.73 44.34
C ASN A 138 -33.09 -21.81 45.16
N ASN A 139 -34.06 -22.65 44.78
CA ASN A 139 -35.36 -22.79 45.46
C ASN A 139 -36.07 -21.44 45.71
N GLY A 140 -35.97 -20.51 44.75
CA GLY A 140 -36.54 -19.16 44.86
C GLY A 140 -35.66 -18.12 45.56
N SER A 141 -34.48 -18.50 46.07
CA SER A 141 -33.53 -17.57 46.69
C SER A 141 -32.65 -16.87 45.64
N GLN A 142 -32.48 -15.55 45.77
CA GLN A 142 -31.56 -14.78 44.91
C GLN A 142 -30.17 -14.61 45.53
N THR A 143 -30.01 -14.92 46.82
CA THR A 143 -28.79 -14.64 47.60
C THR A 143 -28.11 -15.91 48.12
N GLN A 144 -28.80 -17.04 48.09
CA GLN A 144 -28.27 -18.34 48.53
C GLN A 144 -28.30 -19.32 47.36
N GLY A 145 -27.13 -19.86 47.01
CA GLY A 145 -26.98 -20.85 45.93
C GLY A 145 -26.04 -20.39 44.83
N LEU A 146 -26.35 -20.77 43.58
CA LEU A 146 -25.56 -20.44 42.41
C LEU A 146 -25.67 -18.93 42.11
N PRO A 147 -24.55 -18.23 41.86
CA PRO A 147 -24.59 -16.81 41.54
C PRO A 147 -25.23 -16.56 40.17
N LEU A 148 -26.07 -15.51 40.10
CA LEU A 148 -26.77 -15.07 38.90
C LEU A 148 -25.85 -14.28 37.97
N MET A 149 -26.17 -14.24 36.68
CA MET A 149 -25.44 -13.45 35.68
C MET A 149 -25.89 -11.99 35.68
N CYS A 150 -24.95 -11.08 35.48
CA CYS A 150 -25.23 -9.66 35.31
C CYS A 150 -25.88 -9.39 33.95
N ASN A 151 -26.83 -8.45 33.92
CA ASN A 151 -27.40 -7.94 32.69
C ASN A 151 -26.45 -6.89 32.06
N PRO A 152 -26.11 -6.98 30.76
CA PRO A 152 -25.23 -6.04 30.07
C PRO A 152 -25.81 -4.61 29.96
N ILE A 153 -27.13 -4.42 30.05
CA ILE A 153 -27.76 -3.09 29.97
C ILE A 153 -27.75 -2.39 31.33
N GLN A 154 -28.07 -3.13 32.40
CA GLN A 154 -28.23 -2.61 33.75
C GLN A 154 -27.70 -3.63 34.77
N PRO A 155 -26.39 -3.61 35.08
CA PRO A 155 -25.78 -4.58 35.99
C PRO A 155 -26.23 -4.44 37.45
N ASN A 156 -26.74 -3.27 37.86
CA ASN A 156 -27.04 -2.96 39.26
C ASN A 156 -28.51 -3.08 39.67
N LEU A 157 -29.45 -3.26 38.74
CA LEU A 157 -30.88 -3.19 39.06
C LEU A 157 -31.49 -4.54 39.49
N ASN A 158 -30.90 -5.67 39.07
CA ASN A 158 -31.60 -6.96 39.15
C ASN A 158 -30.95 -8.03 40.04
N SER A 159 -29.71 -7.87 40.53
CA SER A 159 -29.06 -8.88 41.41
C SER A 159 -27.79 -8.33 42.11
N PRO A 160 -27.83 -7.97 43.41
CA PRO A 160 -26.62 -7.61 44.15
C PRO A 160 -25.68 -8.83 44.25
N GLY A 161 -24.47 -8.73 43.69
CA GLY A 161 -23.49 -9.82 43.65
C GLY A 161 -23.49 -10.68 42.36
N CYS A 162 -24.08 -10.18 41.28
CA CYS A 162 -24.09 -10.86 39.98
C CYS A 162 -22.68 -11.05 39.40
N VAL A 163 -22.54 -12.03 38.52
CA VAL A 163 -21.28 -12.40 37.87
C VAL A 163 -21.31 -11.99 36.41
N ASP A 164 -20.21 -11.40 35.93
CA ASP A 164 -20.09 -11.04 34.53
C ASP A 164 -20.12 -12.27 33.62
N THR A 165 -20.76 -12.14 32.47
CA THR A 165 -20.95 -13.21 31.47
C THR A 165 -19.64 -13.91 31.10
N GLY A 166 -18.52 -13.18 30.94
CA GLY A 166 -17.23 -13.77 30.59
C GLY A 166 -16.60 -14.62 31.71
N SER A 167 -17.01 -14.40 32.96
CA SER A 167 -16.49 -15.09 34.16
C SER A 167 -17.48 -16.07 34.80
N ALA A 168 -18.71 -16.14 34.28
CA ALA A 168 -19.81 -16.93 34.86
C ALA A 168 -19.49 -18.43 34.91
N SER A 169 -18.98 -19.00 33.81
CA SER A 169 -18.61 -20.41 33.73
C SER A 169 -17.56 -20.81 34.78
N GLN A 170 -16.53 -19.98 34.96
CA GLN A 170 -15.49 -20.20 35.97
C GLN A 170 -16.04 -20.13 37.40
N LYS A 171 -16.96 -19.20 37.68
CA LYS A 171 -17.57 -19.09 39.01
C LYS A 171 -18.60 -20.18 39.30
N TRP A 172 -19.12 -20.86 38.29
CA TRP A 172 -20.04 -21.99 38.46
C TRP A 172 -19.33 -23.34 38.63
N LEU A 173 -18.06 -23.48 38.21
CA LEU A 173 -17.27 -24.71 38.38
C LEU A 173 -17.33 -25.32 39.80
N PRO A 174 -17.18 -24.53 40.88
CA PRO A 174 -17.20 -25.07 42.25
C PRO A 174 -18.55 -25.65 42.67
N TYR A 175 -19.62 -25.34 41.94
CA TYR A 175 -20.98 -25.80 42.24
C TYR A 175 -21.34 -27.09 41.47
N VAL A 176 -20.46 -27.61 40.61
CA VAL A 176 -20.70 -28.82 39.81
C VAL A 176 -20.51 -30.09 40.65
N CYS A 177 -21.46 -31.03 40.56
CA CYS A 177 -21.39 -32.32 41.23
C CYS A 177 -20.43 -33.28 40.49
N SER A 178 -19.46 -33.87 41.21
CA SER A 178 -18.50 -34.81 40.62
C SER A 178 -19.10 -36.18 40.24
N ASN A 179 -20.19 -36.62 40.90
CA ASN A 179 -20.81 -37.92 40.65
C ASN A 179 -22.34 -37.79 40.48
N PRO A 180 -22.89 -37.97 39.26
CA PRO A 180 -24.33 -37.84 39.01
C PRO A 180 -25.16 -39.03 39.51
N GLY A 181 -24.53 -40.18 39.77
CA GLY A 181 -25.21 -41.42 40.18
C GLY A 181 -25.07 -41.79 41.66
N ALA A 182 -24.28 -41.05 42.44
CA ALA A 182 -24.05 -41.34 43.85
C ALA A 182 -24.39 -40.12 44.70
N SER A 183 -25.20 -40.40 45.72
CA SER A 183 -25.48 -39.61 46.92
C SER A 183 -26.30 -38.32 46.81
N GLN A 184 -27.00 -38.06 47.91
CA GLN A 184 -27.89 -36.92 48.22
C GLN A 184 -27.25 -35.52 48.04
N ASP A 185 -26.00 -35.44 47.59
CA ASP A 185 -25.20 -34.21 47.42
C ASP A 185 -25.69 -33.32 46.27
N CYS A 186 -26.18 -33.92 45.18
CA CYS A 186 -26.73 -33.16 44.04
C CYS A 186 -28.25 -32.94 44.15
N GLN A 187 -28.88 -33.40 45.24
CA GLN A 187 -30.31 -33.17 45.53
C GLN A 187 -30.53 -31.94 46.43
N LEU A 188 -29.49 -31.41 47.06
CA LEU A 188 -29.52 -30.17 47.82
C LEU A 188 -29.52 -28.98 46.86
N GLY A 189 -30.43 -28.01 47.08
CA GLY A 189 -30.52 -26.80 46.29
C GLY A 189 -29.19 -26.04 46.21
N GLY A 190 -28.87 -25.51 45.04
CA GLY A 190 -27.67 -24.71 44.77
C GLY A 190 -26.51 -25.47 44.10
N ARG A 191 -26.69 -26.72 43.66
CA ARG A 191 -25.66 -27.56 43.00
C ARG A 191 -26.03 -27.87 41.54
N LEU A 192 -25.04 -27.94 40.64
CA LEU A 192 -25.25 -28.22 39.20
C LEU A 192 -24.90 -29.66 38.86
N THR A 193 -25.78 -30.32 38.10
CA THR A 193 -25.42 -31.55 37.40
C THR A 193 -24.46 -31.25 36.24
N PRO A 194 -23.55 -32.16 35.88
CA PRO A 194 -22.64 -31.98 34.75
C PRO A 194 -23.35 -31.67 33.42
N GLN A 195 -24.54 -32.24 33.20
CA GLN A 195 -25.35 -31.98 32.00
C GLN A 195 -25.87 -30.53 31.95
N LEU A 196 -26.40 -30.02 33.07
CA LEU A 196 -26.91 -28.65 33.14
C LEU A 196 -25.77 -27.63 33.05
N TYR A 197 -24.62 -27.92 33.68
CA TYR A 197 -23.42 -27.11 33.55
C TYR A 197 -22.94 -26.99 32.10
N SER A 198 -22.93 -28.11 31.35
CA SER A 198 -22.57 -28.09 29.93
C SER A 198 -23.48 -27.16 29.12
N GLN A 199 -24.81 -27.22 29.33
CA GLN A 199 -25.78 -26.39 28.62
C GLN A 199 -25.68 -24.89 28.97
N LEU A 200 -25.41 -24.60 30.24
CA LEU A 200 -25.18 -23.24 30.72
C LEU A 200 -23.87 -22.68 30.15
N ASN A 201 -22.80 -23.47 30.16
CA ASN A 201 -21.50 -23.07 29.62
C ASN A 201 -21.57 -22.77 28.11
N THR A 202 -22.30 -23.58 27.33
CA THR A 202 -22.52 -23.29 25.90
C THR A 202 -23.31 -22.00 25.68
N SER A 203 -24.33 -21.75 26.50
CA SER A 203 -25.13 -20.52 26.40
C SER A 203 -24.30 -19.29 26.73
N VAL A 204 -23.49 -19.35 27.80
CA VAL A 204 -22.58 -18.28 28.21
C VAL A 204 -21.52 -18.01 27.15
N PHE A 205 -20.93 -19.05 26.57
CA PHE A 205 -19.93 -18.90 25.52
C PHE A 205 -20.48 -18.15 24.29
N VAL A 206 -21.69 -18.48 23.84
CA VAL A 206 -22.35 -17.81 22.72
C VAL A 206 -22.65 -16.35 23.04
N ILE A 207 -23.21 -16.07 24.23
CA ILE A 207 -23.53 -14.69 24.65
C ILE A 207 -22.24 -13.85 24.78
N ASN A 208 -21.17 -14.41 25.35
CA ASN A 208 -19.89 -13.70 25.48
C ASN A 208 -19.27 -13.41 24.12
N GLY A 209 -19.20 -14.41 23.23
CA GLY A 209 -18.66 -14.24 21.89
C GLY A 209 -19.45 -13.22 21.07
N LEU A 210 -20.77 -13.19 21.22
CA LEU A 210 -21.62 -12.19 20.58
C LEU A 210 -21.35 -10.79 21.14
N ASN A 211 -21.32 -10.60 22.47
CA ASN A 211 -21.05 -9.30 23.09
C ASN A 211 -19.68 -8.72 22.71
N GLU A 212 -18.65 -9.56 22.63
CA GLU A 212 -17.31 -9.11 22.20
C GLU A 212 -17.26 -8.77 20.70
N SER A 213 -18.02 -9.47 19.87
CA SER A 213 -17.98 -9.31 18.40
C SER A 213 -18.92 -8.23 17.87
N ILE A 214 -20.02 -7.93 18.58
CA ILE A 214 -21.01 -6.90 18.23
C ILE A 214 -20.38 -5.54 17.87
N PRO A 215 -19.48 -4.93 18.67
CA PRO A 215 -18.93 -3.60 18.34
C PRO A 215 -18.18 -3.58 17.01
N PHE A 216 -17.41 -4.63 16.71
CA PHE A 216 -16.73 -4.76 15.42
C PHE A 216 -17.73 -4.93 14.26
N LEU A 217 -18.75 -5.77 14.43
CA LEU A 217 -19.79 -5.98 13.42
C LEU A 217 -20.57 -4.70 13.11
N LEU A 218 -20.80 -3.85 14.13
CA LEU A 218 -21.46 -2.55 13.97
C LEU A 218 -20.56 -1.54 13.25
N ASP A 219 -19.27 -1.50 13.59
CA ASP A 219 -18.29 -0.64 12.90
C ASP A 219 -18.12 -1.04 11.42
N LEU A 220 -18.23 -2.33 11.12
CA LEU A 220 -18.21 -2.85 9.76
C LEU A 220 -19.51 -2.51 9.01
N ALA A 221 -20.66 -2.66 9.66
CA ALA A 221 -21.97 -2.30 9.09
C ALA A 221 -22.10 -0.79 8.82
N ASN A 222 -21.54 0.06 9.69
CA ASN A 222 -21.54 1.51 9.53
C ASN A 222 -20.50 2.04 8.54
N CYS A 223 -19.68 1.16 7.95
CA CYS A 223 -18.56 1.53 7.08
C CYS A 223 -17.56 2.53 7.68
N GLN A 224 -17.61 2.77 9.00
CA GLN A 224 -16.71 3.71 9.68
C GLN A 224 -15.26 3.26 9.55
N PHE A 225 -15.03 1.95 9.71
CA PHE A 225 -13.72 1.34 9.50
C PHE A 225 -13.17 1.62 8.08
N VAL A 226 -14.00 1.38 7.06
CA VAL A 226 -13.61 1.54 5.65
C VAL A 226 -13.35 3.00 5.32
N ARG A 227 -14.20 3.92 5.84
CA ARG A 227 -14.04 5.37 5.70
C ARG A 227 -12.74 5.85 6.32
N GLN A 228 -12.37 5.34 7.50
CA GLN A 228 -11.12 5.66 8.17
C GLN A 228 -9.91 5.21 7.33
N VAL A 229 -9.96 3.99 6.79
CA VAL A 229 -8.88 3.42 5.96
C VAL A 229 -8.71 4.23 4.66
N PHE A 230 -9.78 4.53 3.94
CA PHE A 230 -9.70 5.30 2.69
C PHE A 230 -9.26 6.74 2.93
N THR A 231 -9.70 7.36 4.02
CA THR A 231 -9.22 8.69 4.44
C THR A 231 -7.71 8.68 4.69
N ASN A 232 -7.21 7.65 5.38
CA ASN A 232 -5.79 7.52 5.70
C ASN A 232 -4.94 7.23 4.44
N ILE A 233 -5.40 6.35 3.56
CA ILE A 233 -4.75 6.07 2.27
C ILE A 233 -4.66 7.35 1.43
N ARG A 234 -5.73 8.14 1.36
CA ARG A 234 -5.75 9.41 0.64
C ARG A 234 -4.71 10.39 1.18
N GLU A 235 -4.72 10.64 2.49
CA GLU A 235 -3.85 11.64 3.11
C GLU A 235 -2.37 11.25 3.05
N GLN A 236 -2.07 9.96 3.24
CA GLN A 236 -0.69 9.50 3.30
C GLN A 236 -0.10 9.09 1.95
N HIS A 237 -0.92 8.69 0.97
CA HIS A 237 -0.42 8.11 -0.27
C HIS A 237 -0.85 8.89 -1.52
N CYS A 238 -2.10 9.35 -1.65
CA CYS A 238 -2.56 9.97 -2.91
C CYS A 238 -1.86 11.30 -3.24
N HIS A 239 -1.69 12.20 -2.27
CA HIS A 239 -1.00 13.48 -2.49
C HIS A 239 0.52 13.35 -2.72
N PRO A 240 1.28 12.66 -1.85
CA PRO A 240 2.73 12.53 -2.02
C PRO A 240 3.13 11.61 -3.19
N LEU A 241 2.29 10.65 -3.58
CA LEU A 241 2.58 9.79 -4.72
C LEU A 241 2.53 10.59 -6.03
N ARG A 242 1.56 11.48 -6.21
CA ARG A 242 1.49 12.35 -7.41
C ARG A 242 2.71 13.24 -7.56
N ASP A 243 3.17 13.83 -6.45
CA ASP A 243 4.36 14.68 -6.46
C ASP A 243 5.63 13.86 -6.73
N TYR A 244 5.84 12.74 -6.02
CA TYR A 244 7.00 11.87 -6.22
C TYR A 244 7.08 11.30 -7.64
N ILE A 245 5.94 10.96 -8.24
CA ILE A 245 5.84 10.43 -9.60
C ILE A 245 6.24 11.48 -10.64
N SER A 246 5.79 12.73 -10.49
CA SER A 246 6.13 13.82 -11.42
C SER A 246 7.65 14.01 -11.53
N TRP A 247 8.35 13.98 -10.39
CA TRP A 247 9.81 14.10 -10.36
C TRP A 247 10.55 12.94 -11.02
N GLN A 248 10.05 11.71 -10.84
CA GLN A 248 10.64 10.53 -11.46
C GLN A 248 10.50 10.56 -12.99
N PHE A 249 9.37 11.07 -13.50
CA PHE A 249 9.17 11.28 -14.94
C PHE A 249 10.16 12.29 -15.52
N ILE A 250 10.39 13.42 -14.85
CA ILE A 250 11.38 14.42 -15.28
C ILE A 250 12.78 13.79 -15.35
N GLY A 251 13.17 12.98 -14.37
CA GLY A 251 14.44 12.27 -14.37
C GLY A 251 14.59 11.29 -15.54
N LEU A 252 13.56 10.47 -15.81
CA LEU A 252 13.56 9.52 -16.92
C LEU A 252 13.58 10.22 -18.29
N ALA A 253 12.84 11.32 -18.44
CA ALA A 253 12.82 12.13 -19.65
C ALA A 253 14.19 12.76 -19.94
N LEU A 254 14.84 13.32 -18.92
CA LEU A 254 16.19 13.88 -19.03
C LEU A 254 17.22 12.81 -19.41
N LEU A 255 17.20 11.65 -18.75
CA LEU A 255 18.09 10.52 -19.05
C LEU A 255 17.95 10.05 -20.50
N SER A 256 16.72 9.88 -20.98
CA SER A 256 16.47 9.50 -22.38
C SER A 256 16.93 10.58 -23.36
N GLY A 257 16.65 11.86 -23.07
CA GLY A 257 17.08 12.97 -23.91
C GLY A 257 18.60 13.06 -24.00
N GLY A 258 19.30 12.85 -22.88
CA GLY A 258 20.76 12.84 -22.81
C GLY A 258 21.40 11.73 -23.66
N LEU A 259 20.87 10.51 -23.63
CA LEU A 259 21.38 9.41 -24.47
C LEU A 259 21.23 9.70 -25.95
N MET A 260 20.04 10.18 -26.34
CA MET A 260 19.77 10.55 -27.73
C MET A 260 20.71 11.64 -28.22
N PHE A 261 20.92 12.66 -27.41
CA PHE A 261 21.82 13.76 -27.75
C PHE A 261 23.28 13.30 -27.83
N SER A 262 23.73 12.44 -26.91
CA SER A 262 25.07 11.86 -26.91
C SER A 262 25.37 11.04 -28.16
N ILE A 263 24.44 10.17 -28.58
CA ILE A 263 24.57 9.40 -29.83
C ILE A 263 24.63 10.33 -31.04
N TRP A 264 23.80 11.38 -31.07
CA TRP A 264 23.81 12.38 -32.13
C TRP A 264 25.16 13.10 -32.25
N LEU A 265 25.71 13.56 -31.13
CA LEU A 265 27.04 14.19 -31.09
C LEU A 265 28.13 13.22 -31.55
N TRP A 266 28.07 11.95 -31.15
CA TRP A 266 29.02 10.92 -31.59
C TRP A 266 28.96 10.68 -33.11
N ILE A 267 27.76 10.60 -33.69
CA ILE A 267 27.58 10.47 -35.15
C ILE A 267 28.19 11.68 -35.87
N ILE A 268 27.90 12.90 -35.42
CA ILE A 268 28.44 14.13 -36.01
C ILE A 268 29.97 14.16 -35.90
N PHE A 269 30.51 13.84 -34.73
CA PHE A 269 31.96 13.82 -34.48
C PHE A 269 32.67 12.82 -35.41
N ASN A 270 32.16 11.60 -35.53
CA ASN A 270 32.72 10.59 -36.41
C ASN A 270 32.59 10.95 -37.89
N ARG A 271 31.47 11.54 -38.31
CA ARG A 271 31.32 12.07 -39.67
C ARG A 271 32.38 13.14 -39.96
N ARG A 272 32.56 14.13 -39.07
CA ARG A 272 33.61 15.16 -39.23
C ARG A 272 35.02 14.57 -39.26
N ARG A 273 35.31 13.58 -38.41
CA ARG A 273 36.62 12.91 -38.39
C ARG A 273 36.89 12.16 -39.71
N ARG A 274 35.89 11.46 -40.26
CA ARG A 274 35.99 10.81 -41.57
C ARG A 274 36.21 11.83 -42.69
N HIS A 275 35.45 12.93 -42.73
CA HIS A 275 35.63 13.97 -43.75
C HIS A 275 37.05 14.58 -43.73
N ARG A 276 37.60 14.88 -42.55
CA ARG A 276 38.99 15.38 -42.44
C ARG A 276 40.02 14.36 -42.93
N PHE A 277 39.81 13.07 -42.62
CA PHE A 277 40.69 12.00 -43.09
C PHE A 277 40.64 11.84 -44.62
N PHE A 278 39.44 11.86 -45.23
CA PHE A 278 39.28 11.79 -46.68
C PHE A 278 39.90 12.99 -47.41
N HIS A 279 39.72 14.22 -46.89
CA HIS A 279 40.34 15.42 -47.48
C HIS A 279 41.87 15.35 -47.40
N HIS A 280 42.43 14.90 -46.27
CA HIS A 280 43.87 14.78 -46.10
C HIS A 280 44.50 13.73 -47.04
N ILE A 281 43.80 12.62 -47.31
CA ILE A 281 44.23 11.62 -48.31
C ILE A 281 44.17 12.19 -49.73
N GLN A 282 43.14 12.98 -50.06
CA GLN A 282 42.99 13.57 -51.38
C GLN A 282 44.08 14.62 -51.66
N ASP A 283 44.41 15.45 -50.66
CA ASP A 283 45.51 16.42 -50.75
C ASP A 283 46.86 15.69 -50.95
N HIS A 284 47.14 14.62 -50.20
CA HIS A 284 48.37 13.83 -50.39
C HIS A 284 48.43 13.06 -51.72
N GLY A 285 47.29 12.62 -52.26
CA GLY A 285 47.22 11.98 -53.57
C GLY A 285 47.51 12.95 -54.73
N GLN A 286 47.12 14.22 -54.60
CA GLN A 286 47.45 15.25 -55.59
C GLN A 286 48.94 15.62 -55.59
N PHE A 287 49.62 15.64 -54.44
CA PHE A 287 51.07 15.90 -54.37
C PHE A 287 51.94 14.82 -55.04
N ILE A 288 51.48 13.56 -55.08
CA ILE A 288 52.21 12.46 -55.74
C ILE A 288 51.99 12.48 -57.27
N ALA A 289 50.83 12.96 -57.74
CA ALA A 289 50.51 13.03 -59.17
C ALA A 289 51.18 14.21 -59.90
N SER A 290 51.71 15.20 -59.17
CA SER A 290 52.33 16.42 -59.72
C SER A 290 53.85 16.51 -59.51
N GLY A 291 54.56 15.38 -59.58
CA GLY A 291 56.04 15.36 -59.66
C GLY A 291 56.53 15.75 -61.07
N PRO A 292 57.74 16.32 -61.23
CA PRO A 292 58.13 17.03 -62.44
C PRO A 292 58.24 16.07 -63.63
N THR A 293 57.44 16.34 -64.67
CA THR A 293 57.53 15.67 -65.96
C THR A 293 58.92 15.91 -66.56
N GLY A 294 59.73 14.86 -66.57
CA GLY A 294 61.05 14.83 -67.18
C GLY A 294 60.99 15.15 -68.68
N HIS A 295 61.94 15.98 -69.09
CA HIS A 295 62.27 16.37 -70.46
C HIS A 295 62.38 15.15 -71.39
N GLN A 296 61.63 15.16 -72.50
CA GLN A 296 61.75 14.18 -73.58
C GLN A 296 62.52 14.85 -74.75
N PRO A 297 63.61 14.26 -75.29
CA PRO A 297 64.43 14.91 -76.30
C PRO A 297 63.85 14.77 -77.72
N SER A 298 63.93 15.85 -78.50
CA SER A 298 63.54 15.91 -79.93
C SER A 298 64.37 14.98 -80.82
N PRO A 299 63.78 14.34 -81.85
CA PRO A 299 64.52 13.59 -82.85
C PRO A 299 65.11 14.52 -83.93
N LYS A 300 66.41 14.38 -84.18
CA LYS A 300 67.16 15.03 -85.26
C LYS A 300 66.66 14.55 -86.64
N ALA A 301 66.46 15.50 -87.56
CA ALA A 301 66.40 15.25 -88.99
C ALA A 301 67.82 15.35 -89.59
N ALA A 302 68.17 14.42 -90.47
CA ALA A 302 69.28 14.50 -91.44
C ALA A 302 69.04 13.40 -92.51
N PRO A 303 69.60 13.49 -93.72
CA PRO A 303 70.99 13.84 -94.00
C PRO A 303 71.25 15.30 -94.37
#